data_AF-A0A4R8JJ42-F1
#
_entry.id   AF-A0A4R8JJ42-F1
#
_cell.length_a   1.000
_cell.length_b   1.000
_cell.length_c   1.000
_cell.angle_alpha   90.00
_cell.angle_beta   90.00
_cell.angle_gamma   90.00
#
_symmetry.space_group_name_H-M   'P 1'
#
loop_
_entity.id
_entity.type
_entity.pdbx_description
1 polymer ?
#
loop_
_entity_poly.entity_id
_entity_poly.type
_entity_poly.pdbx_seq_one_letter_code
_entity_poly.pdbx_strand_id
1 'polypeptide(L)'
;MMEFSNEARVAILVRFVGLGALPGQCRNHVAFFDLVATYGDSYRQALAQLIDDGCIDDVARLRFLRLTEAGYREAIEVAEM
;
A
#
# COMPACT_ATOMS: atom_id res chain seq x y z
N MET A 1 -9.06 17.36 3.36
CA MET A 1 -9.28 16.02 2.76
C MET A 1 -8.00 15.41 2.17
N MET A 2 -6.94 16.19 1.87
CA MET A 2 -5.65 15.66 1.39
C MET A 2 -4.79 14.96 2.46
N GLU A 3 -4.81 15.40 3.72
CA GLU A 3 -3.95 14.83 4.78
C GLU A 3 -4.26 13.34 5.06
N PHE A 4 -5.54 12.97 5.22
CA PHE A 4 -5.94 11.58 5.46
C PHE A 4 -5.62 10.62 4.30
N SER A 5 -5.58 11.12 3.06
CA SER A 5 -5.20 10.30 1.89
C SER A 5 -3.70 10.00 1.92
N ASN A 6 -2.87 10.98 2.30
CA ASN A 6 -1.43 10.78 2.46
C ASN A 6 -1.12 9.83 3.61
N GLU A 7 -1.81 9.96 4.76
CA GLU A 7 -1.66 9.02 5.88
C GLU A 7 -2.02 7.58 5.48
N ALA A 8 -3.14 7.39 4.76
CA ALA A 8 -3.55 6.07 4.28
C ALA A 8 -2.53 5.47 3.30
N ARG A 9 -1.96 6.28 2.41
CA ARG A 9 -0.90 5.87 1.47
C ARG A 9 0.32 5.34 2.21
N VAL A 10 0.82 6.14 3.16
CA VAL A 10 1.95 5.76 4.03
C VAL A 10 1.65 4.48 4.77
N ALA A 11 0.46 4.36 5.37
CA ALA A 11 0.07 3.18 6.14
C ALA A 11 0.07 1.90 5.27
N ILE A 12 -0.37 1.97 4.01
CA ILE A 12 -0.35 0.83 3.08
C ILE A 12 1.10 0.39 2.80
N LEU A 13 1.99 1.32 2.49
CA LEU A 13 3.40 1.02 2.18
C LEU A 13 4.15 0.46 3.40
N VAL A 14 3.98 1.08 4.56
CA VAL A 14 4.57 0.59 5.83
C VAL A 14 4.02 -0.80 6.17
N ARG A 15 2.74 -1.08 5.89
CA ARG A 15 2.15 -2.40 6.10
C ARG A 15 2.83 -3.47 5.26
N PHE A 16 3.20 -3.19 4.01
CA PHE A 16 3.98 -4.12 3.20
C PHE A 16 5.34 -4.45 3.83
N VAL A 17 6.07 -3.43 4.28
CA VAL A 17 7.37 -3.60 4.95
C VAL A 17 7.22 -4.38 6.26
N GLY A 18 6.21 -4.06 7.07
CA GLY A 18 5.90 -4.77 8.32
C GLY A 18 5.50 -6.23 8.10
N LEU A 19 4.99 -6.58 6.91
CA LEU A 19 4.73 -7.95 6.47
C LEU A 19 5.96 -8.63 5.83
N GLY A 20 7.15 -8.00 5.90
CA GLY A 20 8.40 -8.49 5.33
C GLY A 20 8.33 -8.64 3.80
N ALA A 21 7.54 -7.82 3.11
CA ALA A 21 7.43 -7.88 1.66
C ALA A 21 8.65 -7.26 0.98
N LEU A 22 9.19 -8.00 0.01
CA LEU A 22 10.20 -7.51 -0.94
C LEU A 22 9.53 -7.16 -2.27
N PRO A 23 10.18 -6.35 -3.12
CA PRO A 23 9.72 -6.11 -4.48
C PRO A 23 9.36 -7.40 -5.23
N GLY A 24 8.25 -7.36 -5.97
CA GLY A 24 7.70 -8.50 -6.70
C GLY A 24 6.90 -9.49 -5.85
N GLN A 25 6.94 -9.39 -4.52
CA GLN A 25 6.13 -10.26 -3.65
C GLN A 25 4.69 -9.77 -3.54
N CYS A 26 3.78 -10.75 -3.57
CA CYS A 26 2.36 -10.53 -3.37
C CYS A 26 1.98 -10.62 -1.89
N ARG A 27 1.01 -9.81 -1.47
CA ARG A 27 0.30 -9.93 -0.19
C ARG A 27 -1.20 -9.90 -0.44
N ASN A 28 -1.94 -10.72 0.29
CA ASN A 28 -3.39 -10.79 0.14
C ASN A 28 -4.02 -9.49 0.65
N HIS A 29 -5.05 -8.97 -0.03
CA HIS A 29 -5.82 -7.81 0.42
C HIS A 29 -6.30 -7.91 1.87
N VAL A 30 -6.61 -9.11 2.37
CA VAL A 30 -7.05 -9.32 3.76
C VAL A 30 -6.00 -8.88 4.79
N ALA A 31 -4.71 -8.89 4.42
CA ALA A 31 -3.63 -8.42 5.29
C ALA A 31 -3.67 -6.90 5.54
N PHE A 32 -4.54 -6.17 4.83
CA PHE A 32 -4.74 -4.72 4.93
C PHE A 32 -6.13 -4.37 5.48
N PHE A 33 -6.90 -5.34 5.97
CA PHE A 33 -8.29 -5.13 6.39
C PHE A 33 -8.41 -4.11 7.54
N ASP A 34 -7.46 -4.09 8.46
CA ASP A 34 -7.39 -3.10 9.53
C ASP A 34 -7.21 -1.68 8.99
N LEU A 35 -6.43 -1.49 7.92
CA LEU A 35 -6.30 -0.19 7.26
C LEU A 35 -7.61 0.24 6.59
N VAL A 36 -8.35 -0.70 6.00
CA VAL A 36 -9.68 -0.42 5.45
C VAL A 36 -10.63 0.06 6.56
N ALA A 37 -10.60 -0.59 7.73
CA ALA A 37 -11.42 -0.21 8.87
C ALA A 37 -11.04 1.17 9.45
N THR A 38 -9.75 1.50 9.49
CA THR A 38 -9.25 2.78 10.01
C THR A 38 -9.46 3.94 9.03
N TYR A 39 -9.14 3.76 7.75
CA TYR A 39 -9.06 4.85 6.77
C TYR A 39 -10.27 4.93 5.82
N GLY A 40 -11.13 3.91 5.78
CA GLY A 40 -12.37 3.93 4.99
C GLY A 40 -12.14 4.27 3.51
N ASP A 41 -12.79 5.34 3.03
CA ASP A 41 -12.67 5.77 1.62
C ASP A 41 -11.27 6.30 1.27
N SER A 42 -10.55 6.87 2.24
CA SER A 42 -9.17 7.33 2.04
C SER A 42 -8.23 6.17 1.70
N TYR A 43 -8.48 4.97 2.24
CA TYR A 43 -7.73 3.76 1.85
C TYR A 43 -7.91 3.47 0.34
N ARG A 44 -9.14 3.56 -0.17
CA ARG A 44 -9.42 3.26 -1.58
C ARG A 44 -8.77 4.28 -2.50
N GLN A 45 -8.82 5.55 -2.13
CA GLN A 45 -8.18 6.63 -2.89
C GLN A 45 -6.65 6.48 -2.89
N ALA A 46 -6.06 6.23 -1.72
CA ALA A 46 -4.62 6.02 -1.60
C ALA A 46 -4.14 4.77 -2.35
N LEU A 47 -4.90 3.68 -2.28
CA LEU A 47 -4.58 2.46 -3.03
C LEU A 47 -4.63 2.70 -4.54
N ALA A 48 -5.65 3.41 -5.04
CA ALA A 48 -5.75 3.76 -6.45
C ALA A 48 -4.55 4.63 -6.90
N GLN A 49 -4.17 5.63 -6.10
CA GLN A 49 -2.99 6.46 -6.37
C GLN A 49 -1.70 5.62 -6.40
N LEU A 50 -1.51 4.72 -5.44
CA LEU A 50 -0.34 3.82 -5.41
C LEU A 50 -0.27 2.91 -6.63
N ILE A 51 -1.41 2.50 -7.18
CA ILE A 51 -1.48 1.72 -8.41
C ILE A 51 -1.15 2.60 -9.62
N ASP A 52 -1.75 3.78 -9.71
CA ASP A 52 -1.52 4.73 -10.81
C ASP A 52 -0.05 5.20 -10.86
N ASP A 53 0.58 5.37 -9.70
CA ASP A 53 2.00 5.72 -9.57
C ASP A 53 2.96 4.54 -9.80
N GLY A 54 2.43 3.32 -9.94
CA GLY A 54 3.22 2.10 -10.16
C GLY A 54 3.95 1.60 -8.91
N CYS A 55 3.53 2.02 -7.71
CA CYS A 55 4.08 1.56 -6.43
C CYS A 55 3.52 0.18 -6.03
N ILE A 56 2.30 -0.14 -6.48
CA ILE A 56 1.63 -1.42 -6.22
C ILE A 56 0.97 -1.91 -7.51
N ASP A 57 1.04 -3.21 -7.79
CA ASP A 57 0.20 -3.83 -8.82
C ASP A 57 -0.97 -4.58 -8.18
N ASP A 58 -2.18 -4.40 -8.73
CA ASP A 58 -3.33 -5.26 -8.42
C ASP A 58 -3.26 -6.57 -9.22
N VAL A 59 -3.08 -7.67 -8.51
CA VAL A 59 -3.13 -9.03 -9.06
C VAL A 59 -4.57 -9.55 -8.93
N ALA A 60 -5.45 -8.98 -9.75
CA ALA A 60 -6.90 -9.11 -9.68
C ALA A 60 -7.42 -10.56 -9.63
N ARG A 61 -6.70 -11.51 -10.24
CA ARG A 61 -7.13 -12.92 -10.29
C ARG A 61 -7.15 -13.58 -8.91
N LEU A 62 -6.45 -13.03 -7.92
CA LEU A 62 -6.29 -13.64 -6.60
C LEU A 62 -6.61 -12.70 -5.42
N ARG A 63 -6.97 -11.43 -5.66
CA ARG A 63 -7.07 -10.39 -4.61
C ARG A 63 -5.75 -10.20 -3.85
N PHE A 64 -4.65 -10.18 -4.59
CA PHE A 64 -3.32 -9.88 -4.03
C PHE A 64 -2.85 -8.54 -4.57
N LEU A 65 -2.15 -7.81 -3.72
CA LEU A 65 -1.40 -6.63 -4.08
C LEU A 65 0.08 -7.01 -4.15
N ARG A 66 0.77 -6.60 -5.20
CA ARG A 66 2.20 -6.82 -5.36
C ARG A 66 2.96 -5.52 -5.13
N LEU A 67 3.92 -5.53 -4.21
CA LEU A 67 4.80 -4.39 -3.99
C LEU A 67 5.80 -4.29 -5.15
N THR A 68 5.97 -3.11 -5.75
CA THR A 68 6.98 -2.88 -6.79
C THR A 68 8.28 -2.34 -6.18
N GLU A 69 9.33 -2.25 -7.01
CA GLU A 69 10.57 -1.56 -6.62
C GLU A 69 10.33 -0.08 -6.24
N ALA A 70 9.42 0.60 -6.96
CA ALA A 70 9.06 1.98 -6.69
C ALA A 70 8.36 2.11 -5.33
N GLY A 71 7.37 1.25 -5.06
CA GLY A 71 6.67 1.25 -3.79
C GLY A 71 7.57 0.86 -2.62
N TYR A 72 8.51 -0.06 -2.81
CA TYR A 72 9.47 -0.43 -1.77
C TYR A 72 10.43 0.71 -1.43
N ARG A 73 10.93 1.44 -2.44
CA ARG A 73 11.77 2.63 -2.23
C ARG A 73 11.01 3.70 -1.45
N GLU A 74 9.79 4.02 -1.87
CA GLU A 74 8.95 4.99 -1.18
C GLU A 74 8.65 4.54 0.26
N ALA A 75 8.40 3.25 0.48
CA ALA A 75 8.16 2.71 1.82
C ALA A 75 9.37 2.87 2.76
N ILE A 76 10.59 2.71 2.25
CA ILE A 76 11.83 2.93 3.02
C ILE A 76 12.00 4.42 3.32
N GLU A 77 11.86 5.29 2.32
CA GLU A 77 12.00 6.74 2.49
C GLU A 77 11.06 7.26 3.57
N VAL A 78 9.81 6.78 3.59
CA VAL A 78 8.82 7.17 4.59
C VAL A 78 9.09 6.57 5.97
N ALA A 79 9.68 5.36 6.05
CA ALA A 79 10.01 4.74 7.33
C ALA A 79 11.22 5.39 8.03
N GLU A 80 12.04 6.12 7.29
CA GLU A 80 13.24 6.83 7.78
C GLU A 80 12.97 8.29 8.18
N MET A 81 11.75 8.81 7.93
CA MET A 81 11.31 10.17 8.30
C MET A 81 10.69 10.22 9.69
#